data_AF-A0A970J8W0-F1
#
_entry.id   AF-A0A970J8W0-F1
#
_cell.length_a   1.000
_cell.length_b   1.000
_cell.length_c   1.000
_cell.angle_alpha   90.00
_cell.angle_beta   90.00
_cell.angle_gamma   90.00
#
_symmetry.space_group_name_H-M   'P 1'
#
loop_
_entity.id
_entity.type
_entity.pdbx_description
1 polymer ?
#
loop_
_entity_poly.entity_id
_entity_poly.type
_entity_poly.pdbx_seq_one_letter_code
_entity_poly.pdbx_strand_id
1 'polypeptide(L)' 'SCNQAICGRCLVKMDGKPVLACAKRVDTTAESIRLSPASDKVVRDLVIDN' A
#
# COMPACT_ATOMS: atom_id res chain seq x y z
N SER A 1 -7.59 -3.24 8.25
CA SER A 1 -8.50 -3.95 9.18
C SER A 1 -7.88 -5.21 9.74
N CYS A 2 -7.53 -6.24 8.94
CA CYS A 2 -7.09 -7.52 9.50
C CYS A 2 -5.66 -7.55 10.07
N ASN A 3 -4.76 -6.68 9.60
CA ASN A 3 -3.33 -6.64 9.96
C ASN A 3 -2.56 -7.97 9.85
N GLN A 4 -3.10 -8.93 9.10
CA GLN A 4 -2.59 -10.29 8.96
C GLN A 4 -2.62 -10.76 7.50
N ALA A 5 -2.51 -9.82 6.56
CA ALA A 5 -2.46 -10.05 5.11
C ALA A 5 -3.67 -10.78 4.47
N ILE A 6 -4.75 -11.06 5.21
CA ILE A 6 -5.85 -11.89 4.69
C ILE A 6 -6.93 -11.10 3.94
N CYS A 7 -7.20 -9.84 4.32
CA CYS A 7 -8.36 -9.11 3.80
C CYS A 7 -8.10 -8.30 2.52
N GLY A 8 -6.85 -8.15 2.07
CA GLY A 8 -6.49 -7.37 0.88
C GLY A 8 -6.70 -5.84 0.95
N ARG A 9 -7.42 -5.31 1.95
CA ARG A 9 -7.83 -3.88 2.02
C ARG A 9 -6.70 -2.85 2.10
N CYS A 10 -5.48 -3.27 2.41
CA CYS A 10 -4.32 -2.39 2.53
C CYS A 10 -3.40 -2.48 1.31
N LEU A 11 -3.95 -2.86 0.16
CA LEU A 11 -3.24 -2.89 -1.11
C LEU A 11 -2.88 -1.47 -1.55
N VAL A 12 -1.59 -1.20 -1.66
CA VAL A 12 -1.01 0.07 -2.13
C VAL A 12 0.21 -0.24 -2.99
N LYS A 13 0.75 0.76 -3.69
CA LYS A 13 2.08 0.67 -4.30
C LYS A 13 3.11 1.31 -3.37
N MET A 14 4.19 0.59 -3.07
CA MET A 14 5.38 1.11 -2.40
C MET A 14 6.52 1.11 -3.41
N ASP A 15 7.04 2.29 -3.72
CA ASP A 15 8.07 2.52 -4.75
C ASP A 15 7.68 1.88 -6.10
N GLY A 16 6.40 2.06 -6.46
CA GLY A 16 5.80 1.55 -7.70
C GLY A 16 5.37 0.07 -7.66
N LYS A 17 5.73 -0.69 -6.63
CA LYS A 17 5.41 -2.13 -6.52
C LYS A 17 4.17 -2.37 -5.66
N PRO A 18 3.19 -3.18 -6.11
CA PRO A 18 2.02 -3.50 -5.30
C PRO A 18 2.41 -4.33 -4.07
N VAL A 19 1.95 -3.91 -2.89
CA VAL A 19 2.19 -4.57 -1.61
C VAL A 19 0.95 -4.50 -0.72
N LEU A 20 0.82 -5.45 0.21
CA LEU A 20 -0.08 -5.30 1.35
C LEU A 20 0.68 -4.54 2.46
N ALA A 21 0.26 -3.30 2.73
CA ALA A 21 0.98 -2.42 3.67
C ALA A 21 1.16 -3.08 5.05
N CYS A 22 0.16 -3.83 5.54
CA CYS A 22 0.23 -4.48 6.85
C CYS A 22 1.26 -5.63 6.95
N ALA A 23 1.78 -6.13 5.83
CA ALA A 23 2.75 -7.24 5.79
C ALA A 23 4.11 -6.83 5.21
N LYS A 24 4.22 -5.63 4.63
CA LYS A 24 5.46 -5.12 4.07
C LYS A 24 6.30 -4.49 5.17
N ARG A 25 7.46 -5.10 5.46
CA ARG A 25 8.47 -4.49 6.34
C ARG A 25 9.06 -3.26 5.66
N VAL A 26 9.18 -2.17 6.42
CA VAL A 26 9.90 -0.96 6.03
C VAL A 26 11.39 -1.21 6.17
N ASP A 27 12.15 -0.85 5.14
CA ASP A 27 13.61 -0.81 5.23
C ASP A 27 14.02 0.44 6.03
N THR A 28 14.62 0.25 7.20
CA THR A 28 15.03 1.34 8.08
C THR A 28 16.27 2.08 7.59
N THR A 29 16.95 1.56 6.55
CA THR A 29 18.09 2.23 5.91
C THR A 29 17.68 3.14 4.76
N ALA A 30 16.43 3.03 4.28
CA ALA A 30 15.92 3.90 3.24
C ALA A 30 15.63 5.30 3.80
N GLU A 31 16.15 6.34 3.14
CA GLU A 31 15.88 7.74 3.52
C GLU A 31 14.41 8.13 3.35
N SER A 32 13.74 7.54 2.37
CA SER A 32 12.31 7.78 2.11
C SER A 32 11.68 6.58 1.42
N ILE A 33 10.35 6.51 1.52
CA ILE A 33 9.52 5.54 0.80
C ILE A 33 8.39 6.31 0.11
N ARG A 34 8.02 5.90 -1.10
CA ARG A 34 6.89 6.51 -1.80
C ARG A 34 5.70 5.57 -1.83
N LEU A 35 4.61 5.99 -1.20
CA LEU A 35 3.33 5.31 -1.30
C LEU A 35 2.46 5.94 -2.37
N SER A 36 1.81 5.11 -3.18
CA SER A 36 0.82 5.54 -4.16
C SER A 36 -0.36 4.55 -4.23
N PRO A 37 -1.50 4.97 -4.80
CA PRO A 37 -2.67 4.11 -4.91
C PRO A 37 -2.38 2.86 -5.75
N ALA A 38 -3.07 1.76 -5.44
CA ALA A 38 -2.88 0.50 -6.15
C ALA A 38 -3.45 0.52 -7.58
N SER A 39 -4.36 1.46 -7.88
CA SER A 39 -5.08 1.63 -9.15
C SER A 39 -5.28 3.12 -9.45
N ASP A 40 -5.50 3.46 -10.71
CA ASP A 40 -5.77 4.84 -11.16
C ASP A 40 -7.21 5.28 -10.88
N LYS A 41 -8.09 4.35 -10.48
CA LYS A 41 -9.46 4.66 -10.02
C LYS A 41 -9.45 5.18 -8.58
N VAL A 42 -8.82 6.33 -8.34
CA VAL A 42 -8.64 6.89 -6.99
C VAL A 42 -9.92 7.61 -6.56
N VAL A 43 -10.45 7.23 -5.38
CA VAL A 43 -11.52 7.99 -4.71
C VAL A 43 -10.90 9.17 -3.97
N ARG A 44 -9.91 8.91 -3.10
CA ARG A 44 -9.15 9.93 -2.37
C ARG A 44 -7.89 9.32 -1.75
N ASP A 45 -6.77 10.04 -1.79
CA ASP A 45 -5.48 9.60 -1.23
C ASP A 45 -5.09 8.20 -1.74
N LEU A 46 -4.93 7.23 -0.84
CA LEU A 46 -4.62 5.83 -1.16
C LEU A 46 -5.87 4.94 -1.32
N VAL A 47 -7.07 5.52 -1.23
CA VAL A 47 -8.34 4.80 -1.37
C VAL A 47 -8.74 4.75 -2.84
N ILE A 48 -8.94 3.54 -3.35
CA ILE A 48 -9.38 3.28 -4.73
C ILE A 48 -10.82 2.79 -4.75
N ASP A 49 -11.48 3.02 -5.88
CA ASP A 49 -12.79 2.47 -6.22
C ASP A 49 -12.60 1.03 -6.71
N ASN A 50 -13.34 0.10 -6.11
CA ASN A 50 -13.23 -1.34 -6.36
C ASN A 50 -14.38 -1.82 -7.25
#